data_AF-A0A0F3MLY6-F1
#
_entry.id   AF-A0A0F3MLY6-F1
#
_cell.length_a   1.000
_cell.length_b   1.000
_cell.length_c   1.000
_cell.angle_alpha   90.00
_cell.angle_beta   90.00
_cell.angle_gamma   90.00
#
_symmetry.space_group_name_H-M   'P 1'
#
loop_
_entity.id
_entity.type
_entity.pdbx_description
1 polymer ?
#
loop_
_entity_poly.entity_id
_entity_poly.type
_entity_poly.pdbx_seq_one_letter_code
_entity_poly.pdbx_strand_id
1 'polypeptide(L)' 'MVTHPFFLTSTLTVGLTAGHTDVSLWYVLKGDSNKAYEFDKEEFNDIRWFHLDEVPYLKSDPHIGRFIQKLKGSL' A
#
# COMPACT_ATOMS: atom_id res chain seq x y z
N MET A 1 15.50 0.63 11.61
CA MET A 1 14.05 0.88 11.46
C MET A 1 13.88 2.17 10.66
N VAL A 2 12.99 2.20 9.67
CA VAL A 2 12.65 3.44 8.96
C VAL A 2 11.77 4.27 9.90
N THR A 3 12.23 5.44 10.30
CA THR A 3 11.57 6.26 11.34
C THR A 3 10.63 7.32 10.78
N HIS A 4 10.58 7.49 9.45
CA HIS A 4 9.76 8.51 8.78
C HIS A 4 8.96 7.91 7.62
N PRO A 5 7.73 8.37 7.39
CA PRO A 5 6.92 7.93 6.25
C PRO A 5 7.62 8.31 4.94
N PHE A 6 7.67 7.38 4.00
CA PHE A 6 8.21 7.61 2.66
C PHE A 6 7.24 8.43 1.79
N PHE A 7 5.93 8.25 2.01
CA PHE A 7 4.88 8.90 1.25
C PHE A 7 3.66 9.20 2.13
N LEU A 8 2.95 10.28 1.81
CA LEU A 8 1.78 10.75 2.54
C LEU A 8 0.65 10.96 1.53
N THR A 9 -0.54 10.45 1.85
CA THR A 9 -1.74 10.64 1.05
C THR A 9 -2.88 11.15 1.91
N SER A 10 -3.72 12.01 1.33
CA SER A 10 -4.95 12.50 1.95
C SER A 10 -6.08 12.25 0.97
N THR A 11 -7.11 11.52 1.40
CA THR A 11 -8.27 11.15 0.57
C THR A 11 -9.53 11.62 1.27
N LEU A 12 -10.33 12.44 0.59
CA LEU A 12 -11.67 12.76 1.06
C LEU A 12 -12.60 11.59 0.69
N THR A 13 -13.11 10.89 1.68
CA THR A 13 -14.11 9.85 1.47
C THR A 13 -15.50 10.47 1.50
N VAL A 14 -16.12 10.51 0.32
CA VAL A 14 -17.51 10.90 0.15
C VAL A 14 -18.37 9.63 0.05
N GLY A 15 -19.31 9.44 0.99
CA GLY A 15 -20.09 8.21 1.17
C GLY A 15 -21.30 8.42 2.10
N LEU A 16 -21.87 7.34 2.65
CA LEU A 16 -23.13 7.31 3.44
C LEU A 16 -23.14 8.16 4.74
N THR A 17 -22.03 8.77 5.12
CA THR A 17 -21.90 9.66 6.28
C THR A 17 -21.44 11.05 5.86
N ALA A 18 -21.45 12.02 6.79
CA ALA A 18 -20.70 13.25 6.61
C ALA A 18 -19.24 12.88 6.28
N GLY A 19 -18.75 13.32 5.11
CA GLY A 19 -17.46 12.86 4.57
C GLY A 19 -16.32 13.04 5.56
N HIS A 20 -15.44 12.03 5.64
CA HIS A 20 -14.23 12.09 6.46
C HIS A 20 -13.00 12.25 5.56
N THR A 21 -11.91 12.73 6.14
CA THR A 21 -10.63 12.81 5.45
C THR A 21 -9.70 11.75 6.02
N ASP A 22 -9.35 10.78 5.18
CA ASP A 22 -8.38 9.74 5.51
C ASP A 22 -6.97 10.22 5.17
N VAL A 23 -6.08 10.15 6.15
CA VAL A 23 -4.66 10.49 6.00
C VAL A 23 -3.84 9.22 6.20
N SER A 24 -3.14 8.77 5.16
CA SER A 24 -2.34 7.54 5.20
C SER A 24 -0.85 7.86 5.18
N LEU A 25 -0.10 7.27 6.12
CA LEU A 25 1.35 7.33 6.23
C LEU A 25 1.94 6.04 5.66
N TRP A 26 2.66 6.13 4.55
CA TRP A 26 3.21 4.97 3.85
C TRP A 26 4.67 4.75 4.23
N TYR A 27 5.00 3.52 4.65
CA TYR A 27 6.36 3.12 5.00
C TYR A 27 6.86 2.03 4.07
N VAL A 28 8.17 2.03 3.78
CA VAL A 28 8.83 0.96 3.03
C VAL A 28 9.44 -0.02 4.05
N LEU A 29 9.01 -1.27 3.97
CA LEU A 29 9.53 -2.36 4.78
C LEU A 29 10.37 -3.30 3.93
N LYS A 30 11.39 -3.92 4.54
CA LYS A 30 12.19 -4.97 3.90
C LYS A 30 11.62 -6.32 4.31
N GLY A 31 11.14 -7.09 3.34
CA GLY A 31 10.64 -8.45 3.50
C GLY A 31 11.37 -9.45 2.61
N ASP A 32 11.14 -10.74 2.87
CA ASP A 32 11.61 -11.85 2.02
C ASP A 32 10.40 -12.49 1.32
N SER A 33 10.36 -12.41 0.00
CA SER A 33 9.24 -12.91 -0.81
C SER A 33 9.20 -14.44 -0.92
N ASN A 34 10.27 -15.14 -0.53
CA ASN A 34 10.33 -16.60 -0.57
C ASN A 34 9.80 -17.25 0.72
N LYS A 35 9.49 -16.45 1.74
CA LYS A 35 8.92 -16.95 2.99
C LYS A 35 7.41 -17.06 2.91
N ALA A 36 6.88 -18.10 3.53
CA ALA A 36 5.47 -18.17 3.87
C ALA A 36 5.19 -17.22 5.05
N TYR A 37 4.10 -16.48 4.96
CA TYR A 37 3.61 -15.62 6.03
C TYR A 37 2.27 -16.16 6.52
N GLU A 38 2.12 -16.26 7.83
CA GLU A 38 0.82 -16.54 8.44
C GLU A 38 0.00 -15.25 8.45
N PHE A 39 -1.26 -15.34 8.03
CA PHE A 39 -2.19 -14.21 7.98
C PHE A 39 -3.57 -14.64 8.45
N ASP A 40 -4.36 -13.66 8.92
CA ASP A 40 -5.73 -13.88 9.31
C ASP A 40 -6.61 -14.12 8.08
N LYS A 41 -7.20 -15.32 7.99
CA LYS A 41 -8.04 -15.75 6.88
C LYS A 41 -9.48 -15.25 6.98
N GLU A 42 -9.87 -14.68 8.12
CA GLU A 42 -11.16 -14.01 8.27
C GLU A 42 -11.15 -12.61 7.62
N GLU A 43 -9.97 -11.98 7.54
CA GLU A 43 -9.78 -10.67 6.94
C GLU A 43 -9.25 -10.75 5.49
N PHE A 44 -8.28 -11.63 5.22
CA PHE A 44 -7.60 -11.73 3.92
C PHE A 44 -7.76 -13.10 3.26
N ASN A 45 -7.73 -13.13 1.92
CA ASN A 45 -7.87 -14.37 1.15
C ASN A 45 -6.54 -15.05 0.81
N ASP A 46 -5.50 -14.28 0.49
CA ASP A 46 -4.23 -14.79 -0.05
C ASP A 46 -3.11 -13.73 0.06
N ILE A 47 -1.85 -14.16 -0.02
CA ILE A 47 -0.67 -13.27 -0.12
C ILE A 47 0.02 -13.52 -1.46
N ARG A 48 0.30 -12.45 -2.20
CA ARG A 48 1.03 -12.51 -3.47
C ARG A 48 2.11 -11.43 -3.56
N TRP A 49 3.24 -11.83 -4.11
CA TRP A 49 4.36 -10.95 -4.42
C TRP A 49 4.33 -10.58 -5.90
N PHE A 50 4.60 -9.33 -6.22
CA PHE A 50 4.60 -8.81 -7.58
C PHE A 50 5.94 -8.13 -7.87
N HIS A 51 6.40 -8.23 -9.11
CA HIS A 51 7.41 -7.30 -9.60
C HIS A 51 6.82 -5.88 -9.64
N LEU A 52 7.68 -4.85 -9.52
CA LEU A 52 7.23 -3.44 -9.50
C LEU A 52 6.48 -3.01 -10.77
N ASP A 53 6.67 -3.73 -11.88
CA ASP A 53 6.00 -3.48 -13.16
C ASP A 53 4.69 -4.26 -13.33
N GLU A 54 4.39 -5.18 -12.41
CA GLU A 54 3.23 -6.08 -12.46
C GLU A 54 2.20 -5.79 -11.36
N VAL A 55 2.34 -4.67 -10.66
CA VAL A 55 1.44 -4.27 -9.58
C VAL A 55 0.01 -4.08 -10.12
N PRO A 56 -1.02 -4.71 -9.53
CA PRO A 56 -2.39 -4.63 -10.00
C PRO A 56 -3.07 -3.31 -9.58
N TYR A 57 -2.69 -2.20 -10.22
CA TYR A 57 -3.10 -0.84 -9.85
C TYR A 57 -4.62 -0.66 -9.68
N LEU A 58 -5.43 -1.24 -10.58
CA LEU A 58 -6.90 -1.09 -10.55
C LEU A 58 -7.59 -1.83 -9.41
N LYS A 59 -6.90 -2.79 -8.77
CA LYS A 59 -7.44 -3.61 -7.66
C LYS A 59 -6.76 -3.30 -6.33
N SER A 60 -5.99 -2.23 -6.28
CA SER A 60 -5.19 -1.82 -5.15
C SER A 60 -5.64 -0.45 -4.66
N ASP A 61 -5.01 0.05 -3.59
CA ASP A 61 -5.21 1.43 -3.15
C ASP A 61 -5.02 2.43 -4.32
N PRO A 62 -5.90 3.43 -4.50
CA PRO A 62 -5.81 4.39 -5.61
C PRO A 62 -4.48 5.13 -5.70
N HIS A 63 -3.75 5.26 -4.58
CA HIS A 63 -2.46 5.94 -4.53
C HIS A 63 -1.26 5.01 -4.74
N ILE A 64 -1.46 3.69 -4.88
CA ILE A 64 -0.34 2.73 -5.04
C ILE A 64 0.50 3.07 -6.27
N GLY A 65 -0.11 3.55 -7.36
CA GLY A 65 0.62 3.98 -8.57
C GLY A 65 1.58 5.13 -8.29
N ARG A 66 1.13 6.14 -7.55
CA ARG A 66 1.95 7.29 -7.13
C ARG A 66 3.07 6.87 -6.19
N PHE A 67 2.77 5.95 -5.28
CA PHE A 67 3.76 5.36 -4.38
C PHE A 67 4.86 4.62 -5.14
N ILE A 68 4.51 3.73 -6.07
CA ILE A 68 5.47 2.97 -6.87
C ILE A 68 6.32 3.89 -7.75
N GLN A 69 5.73 4.93 -8.36
CA GLN A 69 6.50 5.93 -9.11
C GLN A 69 7.54 6.64 -8.25
N LYS A 70 7.15 7.07 -7.03
CA LYS A 70 8.10 7.69 -6.08
C LYS A 70 9.20 6.71 -5.66
N LEU A 71 8.83 5.46 -5.40
CA LEU A 71 9.76 4.41 -5.00
C LEU A 71 10.81 4.18 -6.09
N LYS A 72 10.40 4.03 -7.36
CA LYS A 72 11.31 3.86 -8.51
C LYS A 72 12.27 5.02 -8.68
N GLY A 73 11.84 6.26 -8.44
CA GLY A 73 12.72 7.44 -8.50
C GLY A 73 13.70 7.57 -7.33
N SER A 74 13.58 6.72 -6.31
CA SER A 74 14.43 6.71 -5.11
C SER A 74 15.31 5.45 -5.00
N LEU A 75 15.20 4.53 -5.96
CA LEU A 75 16.06 3.36 -6.14
C LEU A 75 17.25 3.73 -7.03
#